data_AF-S8A5D9-F1
#
_entry.id   AF-S8A5D9-F1
#
_cell.length_a   1.000
_cell.length_b   1.000
_cell.length_c   1.000
_cell.angle_alpha   90.00
_cell.angle_beta   90.00
_cell.angle_gamma   90.00
#
_symmetry.space_group_name_H-M   'P 1'
#
loop_
_entity.id
_entity.type
_entity.pdbx_description
1 polymer ?
#
loop_
_entity_poly.entity_id
_entity_poly.type
_entity_poly.pdbx_seq_one_letter_code
_entity_poly.pdbx_strand_id
1 'polypeptide(L)'
;MDSATALQIILNSLREHGALLTRADIEWAFNTEKNVKQIEDFIQKYLNNKSMLSLEEKEIYESLKSKDLISKDLISKDRSPLSSRPLNDEQVAREVEALELQNELLKQNIARLQSLKANHEAKTKTESGHQSALAQHREQLLRSYMSERDQNAAAIDELDITFRAAMGDLQDASGKLNFTMSAMSEATRNDDRLLARLQTMMSDILLASESDGEELISTASEYADMLAVLEEQVIKTRVDRTFLNYVATNADSGEMEGQPYLDTQEFNELLEEVEVVASMRAKEGLLQPILQHLTSDNKLKIGTMAQRCNYILKTLVLLDARNKEAEAEITNRNNMQYVSGRMQMLFDLSLRDFHDAMQSVNRTLAKSAVGTSQPPVGDDKMSFAEANLWRVLGITSLGSGGGVASEIPATVGKLQIKEDLYKQLWGAHLKHIQEGGSAVSGLENTIGGDGRGGNSMLDTVEGKIKGISAEVGQLANLSNAPDTSKLAVINNLKDKEMYGR
;
A
#
# COMPACT_ATOMS: atom_id res chain seq x y z
N MET A 1 82.23 69.17 53.47
CA MET A 1 82.51 68.43 52.22
C MET A 1 83.71 69.07 51.54
N ASP A 2 84.24 68.50 50.45
CA ASP A 2 85.19 69.27 49.61
C ASP A 2 84.46 70.49 49.02
N SER A 3 85.04 71.69 49.10
CA SER A 3 84.39 72.93 48.63
C SER A 3 83.93 72.86 47.17
N ALA A 4 84.58 72.03 46.35
CA ALA A 4 84.23 71.81 44.96
C ALA A 4 82.93 71.00 44.80
N THR A 5 82.65 70.03 45.68
CA THR A 5 81.44 69.20 45.60
C THR A 5 80.21 69.94 46.12
N ALA A 6 80.37 70.76 47.16
CA ALA A 6 79.30 71.64 47.65
C ALA A 6 78.85 72.65 46.56
N LEU A 7 79.80 73.27 45.86
CA LEU A 7 79.52 74.21 44.76
C LEU A 7 78.74 73.53 43.62
N GLN A 8 79.10 72.28 43.29
CA GLN A 8 78.46 71.53 42.22
C GLN A 8 77.03 71.09 42.57
N ILE A 9 76.78 70.74 43.83
CA ILE A 9 75.41 70.42 44.33
C ILE A 9 74.51 71.65 44.22
N ILE A 10 74.99 72.83 44.58
CA ILE A 10 74.22 74.09 44.47
C ILE A 10 73.91 74.42 43.02
N LEU A 11 74.90 74.33 42.13
CA LEU A 11 74.70 74.62 40.71
C LEU A 11 73.67 73.67 40.07
N ASN A 12 73.68 72.39 40.44
CA ASN A 12 72.70 71.42 39.96
C ASN A 12 71.30 71.73 40.52
N SER A 13 71.21 71.97 41.83
CA SER A 13 69.97 72.33 42.51
C SER A 13 69.34 73.62 41.93
N LEU A 14 70.12 74.69 41.77
CA LEU A 14 69.65 75.95 41.18
C LEU A 14 69.26 75.81 39.70
N ARG A 15 69.95 74.94 38.95
CA ARG A 15 69.62 74.66 37.54
C ARG A 15 68.31 73.89 37.41
N GLU A 16 68.08 72.89 38.27
CA GLU A 16 66.82 72.14 38.31
C GLU A 16 65.60 73.03 38.61
N HIS A 17 65.80 74.13 39.36
CA HIS A 17 64.73 75.08 39.68
C HIS A 17 64.71 76.35 38.81
N GLY A 18 65.49 76.39 37.71
CA GLY A 18 65.41 77.43 36.68
C GLY A 18 66.06 78.77 37.02
N ALA A 19 67.02 78.81 37.97
CA ALA A 19 67.77 80.01 38.29
C ALA A 19 68.97 80.21 37.33
N LEU A 20 69.06 81.39 36.71
CA LEU A 20 70.09 81.75 35.72
C LEU A 20 71.39 82.26 36.37
N LEU A 21 71.91 81.60 37.41
CA LEU A 21 73.20 81.95 38.01
C LEU A 21 74.34 81.15 37.37
N THR A 22 75.45 81.83 37.06
CA THR A 22 76.64 81.19 36.48
C THR A 22 77.66 80.82 37.56
N ARG A 23 78.55 79.87 37.25
CA ARG A 23 79.62 79.40 38.17
C ARG A 23 80.44 80.58 38.73
N ALA A 24 80.71 81.59 37.90
CA ALA A 24 81.47 82.78 38.29
C ALA A 24 80.81 83.61 39.40
N ASP A 25 79.47 83.58 39.51
CA ASP A 25 78.71 84.37 40.49
C ASP A 25 78.75 83.75 41.89
N ILE A 26 78.97 82.43 41.98
CA ILE A 26 78.91 81.65 43.23
C ILE A 26 80.32 81.33 43.74
N GLU A 27 81.32 81.26 42.85
CA GLU A 27 82.70 80.91 43.19
C GLU A 27 83.35 81.92 44.16
N TRP A 28 82.97 83.20 44.10
CA TRP A 28 83.44 84.21 45.08
C TRP A 28 83.00 83.91 46.52
N ALA A 29 81.82 83.29 46.72
CA ALA A 29 81.29 82.99 48.05
C ALA A 29 82.08 81.88 48.77
N PHE A 30 82.79 81.02 48.03
CA PHE A 30 83.57 79.90 48.54
C PHE A 30 85.06 80.21 48.77
N ASN A 31 85.54 81.42 48.41
CA ASN A 31 86.96 81.81 48.58
C ASN A 31 87.38 82.07 50.04
N THR A 32 86.45 82.15 50.98
CA THR A 32 86.76 82.37 52.41
C THR A 32 86.38 81.16 53.25
N GLU A 33 87.36 80.54 53.91
CA GLU A 33 87.18 79.29 54.69
C GLU A 33 86.10 79.37 55.79
N LYS A 34 85.85 80.58 56.33
CA LYS A 34 84.77 80.84 57.31
C LYS A 34 83.36 80.78 56.70
N ASN A 35 83.20 81.12 55.43
CA ASN A 35 81.90 81.17 54.76
C ASN A 35 81.46 79.78 54.28
N VAL A 36 82.41 78.89 53.98
CA VAL A 36 82.11 77.54 53.46
C VAL A 36 81.19 76.76 54.41
N LYS A 37 81.46 76.77 55.73
CA LYS A 37 80.62 76.07 56.71
C LYS A 37 79.21 76.68 56.85
N GLN A 38 79.12 78.02 56.82
CA GLN A 38 77.83 78.70 56.91
C GLN A 38 76.97 78.46 55.65
N ILE A 39 77.63 78.37 54.50
CA ILE A 39 76.97 78.08 53.23
C ILE A 39 76.53 76.60 53.20
N GLU A 40 77.36 75.65 53.65
CA GLU A 40 76.96 74.24 53.78
C GLU A 40 75.73 74.06 54.70
N ASP A 41 75.71 74.72 55.87
CA ASP A 41 74.55 74.69 56.78
C ASP A 41 73.31 75.32 56.16
N PHE A 42 73.47 76.43 55.42
CA PHE A 42 72.37 77.08 54.71
C PHE A 42 71.78 76.19 53.61
N ILE A 43 72.63 75.49 52.85
CA ILE A 43 72.20 74.57 51.79
C ILE A 43 71.44 73.40 52.40
N GLN A 44 71.98 72.78 53.45
CA GLN A 44 71.34 71.62 54.06
C GLN A 44 69.99 71.98 54.69
N LYS A 45 69.85 73.22 55.17
CA LYS A 45 68.63 73.70 55.83
C LYS A 45 67.57 74.24 54.87
N TYR A 46 67.96 74.89 53.77
CA TYR A 46 67.03 75.62 52.89
C TYR A 46 67.01 75.14 51.44
N LEU A 47 68.05 74.47 50.93
CA LEU A 47 68.14 73.92 49.58
C LEU A 47 68.19 72.37 49.59
N ASN A 48 67.19 71.73 50.20
CA ASN A 48 67.04 70.28 50.16
C ASN A 48 65.76 69.90 49.40
N ASN A 49 65.65 68.67 48.90
CA ASN A 49 64.48 68.17 48.14
C ASN A 49 63.15 68.25 48.93
N LYS A 50 63.21 68.44 50.25
CA LYS A 50 62.04 68.63 51.12
C LYS A 50 61.62 70.10 51.27
N SER A 51 62.51 71.06 50.99
CA SER A 51 62.27 72.50 51.19
C SER A 51 62.08 73.28 49.89
N MET A 52 62.42 72.68 48.75
CA MET A 52 62.23 73.28 47.43
C MET A 52 61.07 72.62 46.70
N LEU A 53 60.19 73.44 46.11
CA LEU A 53 59.12 72.94 45.25
C LEU A 53 59.70 72.34 43.98
N SER A 54 59.27 71.13 43.63
CA SER A 54 59.57 70.54 42.34
C SER A 54 58.95 71.37 41.19
N LEU A 55 59.45 71.21 39.96
CA LEU A 55 58.87 71.89 38.78
C LEU A 55 57.38 71.56 38.60
N GLU A 56 56.97 70.32 38.85
CA GLU A 56 55.57 69.89 38.81
C GLU A 56 54.74 70.57 39.91
N GLU A 57 55.27 70.66 41.13
CA GLU A 57 54.60 71.35 42.25
C GLU A 57 54.50 72.86 42.00
N LYS A 58 55.51 73.46 41.38
CA LYS A 58 55.51 74.87 40.98
C LYS A 58 54.46 75.14 39.91
N GLU A 59 54.34 74.28 38.90
CA GLU A 59 53.27 74.38 37.90
C GLU A 59 51.89 74.24 38.54
N ILE A 60 51.73 73.32 39.51
CA ILE A 60 50.49 73.21 40.29
C ILE A 60 50.22 74.50 41.07
N TYR A 61 51.22 75.06 41.75
CA TYR A 61 51.08 76.29 42.54
C TYR A 61 50.78 77.52 41.67
N GLU A 62 51.42 77.66 40.51
CA GLU A 62 51.12 78.71 39.52
C GLU A 62 49.74 78.50 38.87
N SER A 63 49.31 77.25 38.66
CA SER A 63 47.95 76.93 38.21
C SER A 63 46.89 77.28 39.25
N LEU A 64 47.20 77.12 40.55
CA LEU A 64 46.31 77.48 41.65
C LEU A 64 46.26 79.00 41.88
N LYS A 65 47.39 79.70 41.66
CA LYS A 65 47.47 81.17 41.71
C LYS A 65 46.77 81.84 40.54
N SER A 66 46.85 81.27 39.34
CA SER A 66 46.18 81.78 38.13
C SER A 66 44.67 81.50 38.11
N LYS A 67 44.20 80.50 38.87
CA LYS A 67 42.78 80.16 39.04
C LYS A 67 42.08 80.88 40.21
N ASP A 68 42.73 81.85 40.86
CA ASP A 68 42.19 82.64 41.99
C ASP A 68 41.59 81.79 43.14
N LEU A 69 42.04 80.53 43.29
CA LEU A 69 41.54 79.60 44.32
C LEU A 69 42.30 79.73 45.65
N ILE A 70 43.40 80.50 45.68
CA ILE A 70 44.20 80.75 46.89
C ILE A 70 43.74 82.06 47.59
N SER A 71 42.97 82.91 46.92
CA SER A 71 42.64 84.28 47.36
C SER A 71 41.15 84.47 47.67
N LYS A 72 40.63 83.74 48.67
CA LYS A 72 39.58 84.22 49.62
C LYS A 72 39.10 83.16 50.61
N ASP A 73 39.10 81.88 50.23
CA ASP A 73 38.52 80.82 51.07
C ASP A 73 39.50 80.18 52.09
N LEU A 74 40.81 80.36 51.92
CA LEU A 74 41.84 79.89 52.87
C LEU A 74 42.28 80.96 53.88
N ILE A 75 41.90 82.22 53.67
CA ILE A 75 42.20 83.37 54.55
C ILE A 75 40.91 83.95 55.17
N SER A 76 39.75 83.33 54.92
CA SER A 76 38.50 83.69 55.58
C SER A 76 38.54 83.31 57.06
N LYS A 77 38.36 84.32 57.89
CA LYS A 77 38.50 84.41 59.35
C LYS A 77 37.64 83.47 60.22
N ASP A 78 37.11 82.38 59.68
CA ASP A 78 36.15 81.52 60.40
C ASP A 78 36.25 80.00 60.12
N ARG A 79 37.35 79.54 59.53
CA ARG A 79 37.75 78.13 59.62
C ARG A 79 39.10 78.08 60.31
N SER A 80 39.12 77.52 61.53
CA SER A 80 40.37 77.07 62.14
C SER A 80 41.19 76.34 61.08
N PRO A 81 42.48 76.68 60.90
CA PRO A 81 43.36 75.84 60.10
C PRO A 81 43.20 74.41 60.61
N LEU A 82 43.13 73.43 59.69
CA LEU A 82 43.18 72.01 60.05
C LEU A 82 44.21 71.87 61.16
N SER A 83 43.71 71.49 62.33
CA SER A 83 44.40 71.49 63.61
C SER A 83 45.88 71.21 63.41
N SER A 84 46.71 72.26 63.49
CA SER A 84 48.16 72.16 63.65
C SER A 84 48.50 71.68 65.07
N ARG A 85 47.75 70.70 65.55
CA ARG A 85 48.14 69.88 66.68
C ARG A 85 49.17 68.91 66.10
N PRO A 86 50.37 68.78 66.66
CA PRO A 86 51.20 67.62 66.35
C PRO A 86 50.32 66.40 66.64
N LEU A 87 49.96 65.64 65.60
CA LEU A 87 49.33 64.34 65.80
C LEU A 87 50.29 63.56 66.70
N ASN A 88 49.79 63.11 67.85
CA ASN A 88 50.58 62.28 68.74
C ASN A 88 50.99 61.03 67.94
N ASP A 89 52.21 60.51 68.12
CA ASP A 89 52.69 59.36 67.33
C ASP A 89 51.71 58.15 67.40
N GLU A 90 50.98 58.01 68.51
CA GLU A 90 49.92 57.01 68.69
C GLU A 90 48.68 57.20 67.80
N GLN A 91 48.40 58.43 67.38
CA GLN A 91 47.28 58.77 66.49
C GLN A 91 47.66 58.47 65.03
N VAL A 92 48.90 58.78 64.65
CA VAL A 92 49.46 58.39 63.35
C VAL A 92 49.55 56.86 63.25
N ALA A 93 50.03 56.18 64.29
CA ALA A 93 50.08 54.72 64.32
C ALA A 93 48.69 54.07 64.17
N ARG A 94 47.66 54.61 64.84
CA ARG A 94 46.28 54.12 64.69
C ARG A 94 45.69 54.36 63.30
N GLU A 95 46.00 55.49 62.67
CA GLU A 95 45.56 55.73 61.29
C GLU A 95 46.30 54.83 60.30
N VAL A 96 47.59 54.55 60.53
CA VAL A 96 48.35 53.58 59.73
C VAL A 96 47.76 52.17 59.88
N GLU A 97 47.48 51.70 61.10
CA GLU A 97 46.81 50.41 61.32
C GLU A 97 45.41 50.36 60.68
N ALA A 98 44.64 51.45 60.74
CA ALA A 98 43.34 51.53 60.09
C ALA A 98 43.45 51.48 58.56
N LEU A 99 44.46 52.13 57.97
CA LEU A 99 44.74 52.10 56.53
C LEU A 99 45.27 50.73 56.09
N GLU A 100 46.07 50.05 56.91
CA GLU A 100 46.52 48.68 56.65
C GLU A 100 45.35 47.70 56.68
N LEU A 101 44.45 47.82 57.65
CA LEU A 101 43.24 47.01 57.73
C LEU A 101 42.31 47.26 56.54
N GLN A 102 42.15 48.52 56.11
CA GLN A 102 41.39 48.86 54.92
C GLN A 102 42.04 48.33 53.64
N ASN A 103 43.38 48.37 53.54
CA ASN A 103 44.10 47.79 52.42
C ASN A 103 43.91 46.28 52.34
N GLU A 104 43.94 45.59 53.48
CA GLU A 104 43.73 44.15 53.52
C GLU A 104 42.29 43.79 53.14
N LEU A 105 41.31 44.55 53.61
CA LEU A 105 39.90 44.39 53.23
C LEU A 105 39.70 44.65 51.71
N LEU A 106 40.37 45.66 51.16
CA LEU A 106 40.36 45.95 49.72
C LEU A 106 40.98 44.81 48.91
N LYS A 107 42.12 44.25 49.35
CA LYS A 107 42.74 43.08 48.70
C LYS A 107 41.80 41.87 48.69
N GLN A 108 41.13 41.60 49.81
CA GLN A 108 40.14 40.51 49.90
C GLN A 108 38.94 40.74 48.96
N ASN A 109 38.44 41.97 48.88
CA ASN A 109 37.36 42.31 47.95
C ASN A 109 37.78 42.20 46.48
N ILE A 110 39.01 42.60 46.14
CA ILE A 110 39.56 42.44 44.78
C ILE A 110 39.66 40.96 44.43
N ALA A 111 40.19 40.12 45.33
CA ALA A 111 40.28 38.68 45.10
C ALA A 111 38.89 38.04 44.92
N ARG A 112 37.89 38.46 45.72
CA ARG A 112 36.50 37.99 45.60
C ARG A 112 35.87 38.39 44.26
N LEU A 113 36.08 39.63 43.80
CA LEU A 113 35.58 40.12 42.52
C LEU A 113 36.24 39.41 41.33
N GLN A 114 37.55 39.13 41.42
CA GLN A 114 38.25 38.34 40.40
C GLN A 114 37.70 36.91 40.31
N SER A 115 37.44 36.25 41.45
CA SER A 115 36.80 34.94 41.49
C SER A 115 35.38 34.97 40.90
N LEU A 116 34.58 35.98 41.23
CA LEU A 116 33.23 36.13 40.70
C LEU A 116 33.24 36.38 39.19
N LYS A 117 34.17 37.20 38.69
CA LYS A 117 34.39 37.42 37.25
C LYS A 117 34.75 36.12 36.54
N ALA A 118 35.71 35.35 37.07
CA ALA A 118 36.10 34.08 36.49
C ALA A 118 34.94 33.07 36.42
N ASN A 119 34.13 32.99 37.49
CA ASN A 119 32.94 32.12 37.53
C ASN A 119 31.86 32.58 36.53
N HIS A 120 31.65 33.88 36.37
CA HIS A 120 30.71 34.43 35.39
C HIS A 120 31.17 34.15 33.94
N GLU A 121 32.47 34.32 33.65
CA GLU A 121 33.05 33.98 32.36
C GLU A 121 32.96 32.47 32.05
N ALA A 122 33.16 31.61 33.05
CA ALA A 122 32.97 30.17 32.89
C ALA A 122 31.49 29.82 32.59
N LYS A 123 30.55 30.40 33.34
CA LYS A 123 29.10 30.16 33.17
C LYS A 123 28.59 30.63 31.80
N THR A 124 28.98 31.81 31.36
CA THR A 124 28.61 32.35 30.04
C THR A 124 29.17 31.50 28.90
N LYS A 125 30.41 31.00 29.02
CA LYS A 125 30.98 30.04 28.06
C LYS A 125 30.16 28.74 28.01
N THR A 126 29.79 28.17 29.15
CA THR A 126 28.96 26.95 29.18
C THR A 126 27.55 27.16 28.62
N GLU A 127 26.91 28.29 28.91
CA GLU A 127 25.58 28.62 28.38
C GLU A 127 25.62 28.84 26.87
N SER A 128 26.64 29.51 26.36
CA SER A 128 26.82 29.70 24.90
C SER A 128 27.07 28.37 24.18
N GLY A 129 27.87 27.47 24.77
CA GLY A 129 28.10 26.13 24.24
C GLY A 129 26.82 25.29 24.23
N HIS A 130 26.02 25.37 25.30
CA HIS A 130 24.75 24.66 25.39
C HIS A 130 23.72 25.18 24.38
N GLN A 131 23.59 26.49 24.20
CA GLN A 131 22.71 27.08 23.18
C GLN A 131 23.13 26.69 21.76
N SER A 132 24.44 26.68 21.47
CA SER A 132 24.95 26.26 20.16
C SER A 132 24.66 24.78 19.89
N ALA A 133 24.87 23.90 20.87
CA ALA A 133 24.56 22.48 20.74
C ALA A 133 23.06 22.23 20.53
N LEU A 134 22.21 22.99 21.23
CA LEU A 134 20.75 22.89 21.12
C LEU A 134 20.26 23.39 19.75
N ALA A 135 20.87 24.45 19.21
CA ALA A 135 20.61 24.93 17.85
C ALA A 135 20.99 23.89 16.77
N GLN A 136 22.17 23.27 16.91
CA GLN A 136 22.60 22.21 16.00
C GLN A 136 21.69 20.98 16.05
N HIS A 137 21.29 20.56 17.25
CA HIS A 137 20.36 19.45 17.42
C HIS A 137 18.99 19.75 16.78
N ARG A 138 18.48 20.99 16.91
CA ARG A 138 17.25 21.43 16.24
C ARG A 138 17.37 21.38 14.72
N GLU A 139 18.47 21.85 14.17
CA GLU A 139 18.72 21.81 12.73
C GLU A 139 18.79 20.36 12.22
N GLN A 140 19.45 19.48 12.97
CA GLN A 140 19.55 18.06 12.63
C GLN A 140 18.18 17.37 12.64
N LEU A 141 17.34 17.63 13.65
CA LEU A 141 15.96 17.15 13.71
C LEU A 141 15.14 17.65 12.52
N LEU A 142 15.19 18.95 12.23
CA LEU A 142 14.50 19.55 11.09
C LEU A 142 14.90 18.88 9.77
N ARG A 143 16.20 18.68 9.54
CA ARG A 143 16.70 17.98 8.34
C ARG A 143 16.21 16.53 8.27
N SER A 144 16.20 15.82 9.40
CA SER A 144 15.67 14.45 9.47
C SER A 144 14.19 14.39 9.09
N TYR A 145 13.37 15.28 9.65
CA TYR A 145 11.94 15.36 9.34
C TYR A 145 11.67 15.73 7.88
N MET A 146 12.44 16.67 7.32
CA MET A 146 12.33 17.00 5.89
C MET A 146 12.68 15.81 5.01
N SER A 147 13.77 15.09 5.34
CA SER A 147 14.16 13.88 4.62
C SER A 147 13.10 12.78 4.70
N GLU A 148 12.52 12.52 5.87
CA GLU A 148 11.45 11.53 6.03
C GLU A 148 10.18 11.95 5.28
N ARG A 149 9.84 13.24 5.30
CA ARG A 149 8.70 13.76 4.53
C ARG A 149 8.91 13.54 3.03
N ASP A 150 10.10 13.86 2.52
CA ASP A 150 10.42 13.72 1.09
C ASP A 150 10.44 12.24 0.68
N GLN A 151 10.96 11.35 1.54
CA GLN A 151 10.90 9.89 1.33
C GLN A 151 9.46 9.38 1.32
N ASN A 152 8.62 9.80 2.27
CA ASN A 152 7.22 9.41 2.30
C ASN A 152 6.45 9.96 1.10
N ALA A 153 6.72 11.19 0.66
CA ALA A 153 6.11 11.75 -0.55
C ALA A 153 6.50 10.94 -1.80
N ALA A 154 7.78 10.58 -1.95
CA ALA A 154 8.24 9.74 -3.06
C ALA A 154 7.60 8.35 -3.04
N ALA A 155 7.47 7.72 -1.86
CA ALA A 155 6.81 6.43 -1.71
C ALA A 155 5.31 6.49 -2.05
N ILE A 156 4.62 7.58 -1.70
CA ILE A 156 3.23 7.82 -2.09
C ILE A 156 3.10 7.95 -3.61
N ASP A 157 3.99 8.72 -4.25
CA ASP A 157 3.98 8.89 -5.70
C ASP A 157 4.25 7.57 -6.43
N GLU A 158 5.18 6.75 -5.93
CA GLU A 158 5.44 5.41 -6.46
C GLU A 158 4.21 4.48 -6.31
N LEU A 159 3.54 4.53 -5.15
CA LEU A 159 2.29 3.80 -4.94
C LEU A 159 1.17 4.28 -5.87
N ASP A 160 1.04 5.59 -6.13
CA ASP A 160 0.05 6.11 -7.09
C ASP A 160 0.36 5.66 -8.51
N ILE A 161 1.62 5.67 -8.93
CA ILE A 161 2.05 5.19 -10.26
C ILE A 161 1.76 3.70 -10.40
N THR A 162 2.15 2.88 -9.44
CA THR A 162 1.92 1.43 -9.48
C THR A 162 0.43 1.09 -9.44
N PHE A 163 -0.36 1.82 -8.66
CA PHE A 163 -1.82 1.64 -8.63
C PHE A 163 -2.48 2.05 -9.95
N ARG A 164 -2.07 3.17 -10.55
CA ARG A 164 -2.56 3.58 -11.88
C ARG A 164 -2.18 2.58 -12.97
N ALA A 165 -0.98 2.02 -12.91
CA ALA A 165 -0.56 0.97 -13.83
C ALA A 165 -1.43 -0.28 -13.67
N ALA A 166 -1.65 -0.74 -12.43
CA ALA A 166 -2.53 -1.89 -12.15
C ALA A 166 -3.99 -1.64 -12.58
N MET A 167 -4.49 -0.42 -12.41
CA MET A 167 -5.81 -0.01 -12.92
C MET A 167 -5.85 0.00 -14.46
N GLY A 168 -4.78 0.47 -15.11
CA GLY A 168 -4.63 0.40 -16.57
C GLY A 168 -4.64 -1.04 -17.07
N ASP A 169 -3.89 -1.93 -16.43
CA ASP A 169 -3.86 -3.36 -16.76
C ASP A 169 -5.23 -4.02 -16.58
N LEU A 170 -5.96 -3.68 -15.50
CA LEU A 170 -7.33 -4.14 -15.28
C LEU A 170 -8.30 -3.61 -16.34
N GLN A 171 -8.13 -2.36 -16.78
CA GLN A 171 -8.97 -1.76 -17.81
C GLN A 171 -8.68 -2.37 -19.19
N ASP A 172 -7.42 -2.66 -19.51
CA ASP A 172 -7.02 -3.38 -20.72
C ASP A 172 -7.52 -4.83 -20.70
N ALA A 173 -7.45 -5.50 -19.55
CA ALA A 173 -8.03 -6.83 -19.37
C ALA A 173 -9.55 -6.80 -19.57
N SER A 174 -10.24 -5.79 -19.04
CA SER A 174 -11.68 -5.54 -19.28
C SER A 174 -11.98 -5.27 -20.77
N GLY A 175 -11.11 -4.53 -21.46
CA GLY A 175 -11.20 -4.29 -22.91
C GLY A 175 -11.09 -5.57 -23.74
N LYS A 176 -10.10 -6.42 -23.43
CA LYS A 176 -9.96 -7.76 -24.04
C LYS A 176 -11.20 -8.62 -23.79
N LEU A 177 -11.79 -8.51 -22.60
CA LEU A 177 -13.00 -9.25 -22.23
C LEU A 177 -14.24 -8.77 -23.00
N ASN A 178 -14.33 -7.48 -23.34
CA ASN A 178 -15.40 -7.00 -24.23
C ASN A 178 -15.25 -7.54 -25.66
N PHE A 179 -14.01 -7.71 -26.14
CA PHE A 179 -13.76 -8.38 -27.42
C PHE A 179 -14.19 -9.85 -27.38
N THR A 180 -13.85 -10.59 -26.31
CA THR A 180 -14.29 -11.99 -26.19
C THR A 180 -15.81 -12.11 -26.06
N MET A 181 -16.51 -11.14 -25.44
CA MET A 181 -17.97 -11.11 -25.41
C MET A 181 -18.60 -10.96 -26.80
N SER A 182 -18.01 -10.12 -27.67
CA SER A 182 -18.47 -10.01 -29.05
C SER A 182 -18.28 -11.32 -29.81
N ALA A 183 -17.12 -11.97 -29.63
CA ALA A 183 -16.84 -13.27 -30.23
C ALA A 183 -17.78 -14.36 -29.70
N MET A 184 -18.08 -14.37 -28.39
CA MET A 184 -19.01 -15.28 -27.75
C MET A 184 -20.45 -15.05 -28.23
N SER A 185 -20.88 -13.80 -28.40
CA SER A 185 -22.19 -13.49 -28.96
C SER A 185 -22.34 -13.93 -30.42
N GLU A 186 -21.26 -13.88 -31.20
CA GLU A 186 -21.26 -14.40 -32.57
C GLU A 186 -21.26 -15.94 -32.57
N ALA A 187 -20.52 -16.56 -31.65
CA ALA A 187 -20.51 -18.00 -31.44
C ALA A 187 -21.91 -18.52 -31.06
N THR A 188 -22.58 -17.93 -30.08
CA THR A 188 -23.94 -18.34 -29.68
C THR A 188 -24.95 -18.17 -30.80
N ARG A 189 -24.85 -17.09 -31.59
CA ARG A 189 -25.71 -16.90 -32.77
C ARG A 189 -25.47 -17.98 -33.85
N ASN A 190 -24.23 -18.43 -34.01
CA ASN A 190 -23.92 -19.53 -34.93
C ASN A 190 -24.43 -20.87 -34.39
N ASP A 191 -24.37 -21.07 -33.07
CA ASP A 191 -24.91 -22.24 -32.39
C ASP A 191 -26.44 -22.30 -32.50
N ASP A 192 -27.14 -21.17 -32.35
CA ASP A 192 -28.59 -21.08 -32.58
C ASP A 192 -28.98 -21.44 -34.02
N ARG A 193 -28.20 -21.00 -35.01
CA ARG A 193 -28.38 -21.38 -36.42
C ARG A 193 -28.17 -22.87 -36.63
N LEU A 194 -27.20 -23.46 -35.93
CA LEU A 194 -26.93 -24.89 -36.00
C LEU A 194 -28.06 -25.69 -35.35
N LEU A 195 -28.55 -25.28 -34.18
CA LEU A 195 -29.71 -25.85 -33.50
C LEU A 195 -30.97 -25.80 -34.37
N ALA A 196 -31.23 -24.67 -35.04
CA ALA A 196 -32.34 -24.57 -35.98
C ALA A 196 -32.24 -25.59 -37.12
N ARG A 197 -31.04 -25.81 -37.67
CA ARG A 197 -30.80 -26.84 -38.70
C ARG A 197 -30.97 -28.26 -38.16
N LEU A 198 -30.50 -28.53 -36.94
CA LEU A 198 -30.70 -29.82 -36.28
C LEU A 198 -32.18 -30.09 -36.02
N GLN A 199 -32.95 -29.06 -35.65
CA GLN A 199 -34.39 -29.17 -35.47
C GLN A 199 -35.09 -29.56 -36.78
N THR A 200 -34.75 -28.93 -37.89
CA THR A 200 -35.26 -29.34 -39.22
C THR A 200 -34.89 -30.78 -39.53
N MET A 201 -33.64 -31.18 -39.29
CA MET A 201 -33.19 -32.57 -39.51
C MET A 201 -33.95 -33.58 -38.63
N MET A 202 -34.27 -33.24 -37.38
CA MET A 202 -35.09 -34.07 -36.50
C MET A 202 -36.53 -34.19 -37.00
N SER A 203 -37.12 -33.10 -37.48
CA SER A 203 -38.45 -33.13 -38.12
C SER A 203 -38.48 -34.03 -39.35
N ASP A 204 -37.45 -33.96 -40.21
CA ASP A 204 -37.32 -34.84 -41.38
C ASP A 204 -37.20 -36.31 -41.00
N ILE A 205 -36.51 -36.62 -39.89
CA ILE A 205 -36.38 -37.98 -39.35
C ILE A 205 -37.73 -38.50 -38.83
N LEU A 206 -38.47 -37.67 -38.09
CA LEU A 206 -39.78 -38.02 -37.56
C LEU A 206 -40.77 -38.32 -38.70
N LEU A 207 -40.80 -37.47 -39.72
CA LEU A 207 -41.65 -37.66 -40.91
C LEU A 207 -41.24 -38.92 -41.71
N ALA A 208 -39.95 -39.23 -41.80
CA ALA A 208 -39.48 -40.43 -42.48
C ALA A 208 -39.79 -41.73 -41.73
N SER A 209 -40.02 -41.66 -40.41
CA SER A 209 -40.36 -42.81 -39.57
C SER A 209 -41.84 -43.21 -39.68
N GLU A 210 -42.71 -42.32 -40.16
CA GLU A 210 -44.16 -42.57 -40.26
C GLU A 210 -44.58 -43.26 -41.58
N SER A 211 -43.65 -43.71 -42.43
CA SER A 211 -44.02 -44.24 -43.75
C SER A 211 -44.79 -45.58 -43.68
N ASP A 212 -45.96 -45.60 -44.33
CA ASP A 212 -47.00 -46.63 -44.60
C ASP A 212 -46.55 -48.05 -45.05
N GLY A 213 -45.42 -48.55 -44.58
CA GLY A 213 -44.94 -49.88 -44.95
C GLY A 213 -45.96 -51.00 -44.66
N GLU A 214 -46.80 -50.83 -43.64
CA GLU A 214 -47.83 -51.80 -43.25
C GLU A 214 -49.03 -51.80 -44.21
N GLU A 215 -49.48 -50.64 -44.68
CA GLU A 215 -50.56 -50.52 -45.67
C GLU A 215 -50.11 -51.07 -47.04
N LEU A 216 -48.85 -50.83 -47.42
CA LEU A 216 -48.28 -51.37 -48.65
C LEU A 216 -48.15 -52.91 -48.61
N ILE A 217 -47.84 -53.49 -47.45
CA ILE A 217 -47.79 -54.95 -47.27
C ILE A 217 -49.19 -55.56 -47.33
N SER A 218 -50.19 -54.92 -46.70
CA SER A 218 -51.58 -55.38 -46.75
C SER A 218 -52.10 -55.42 -48.18
N THR A 219 -51.93 -54.32 -48.92
CA THR A 219 -52.36 -54.24 -50.33
C THR A 219 -51.60 -55.22 -51.23
N ALA A 220 -50.30 -55.41 -51.02
CA ALA A 220 -49.52 -56.41 -51.74
C ALA A 220 -49.96 -57.86 -51.46
N SER A 221 -50.39 -58.16 -50.23
CA SER A 221 -50.95 -59.47 -49.87
C SER A 221 -52.28 -59.71 -50.58
N GLU A 222 -53.17 -58.72 -50.61
CA GLU A 222 -54.46 -58.81 -51.31
C GLU A 222 -54.26 -59.06 -52.81
N TYR A 223 -53.30 -58.39 -53.45
CA TYR A 223 -52.97 -58.62 -54.85
C TYR A 223 -52.32 -59.98 -55.10
N ALA A 224 -51.49 -60.48 -54.18
CA ALA A 224 -50.90 -61.80 -54.29
C ALA A 224 -51.97 -62.90 -54.18
N ASP A 225 -52.94 -62.75 -53.28
CA ASP A 225 -54.07 -63.69 -53.16
C ASP A 225 -54.98 -63.64 -54.40
N MET A 226 -55.23 -62.45 -54.96
CA MET A 226 -55.99 -62.32 -56.21
C MET A 226 -55.27 -62.95 -57.40
N LEU A 227 -53.93 -62.79 -57.48
CA LEU A 227 -53.11 -63.42 -58.50
C LEU A 227 -53.11 -64.95 -58.38
N ALA A 228 -53.08 -65.49 -57.14
CA ALA A 228 -53.18 -66.92 -56.89
C ALA A 228 -54.46 -67.52 -57.47
N VAL A 229 -55.62 -66.88 -57.23
CA VAL A 229 -56.92 -67.33 -57.77
C VAL A 229 -56.94 -67.30 -59.30
N LEU A 230 -56.37 -66.25 -59.91
CA LEU A 230 -56.29 -66.15 -61.37
C LEU A 230 -55.35 -67.20 -61.96
N GLU A 231 -54.18 -67.43 -61.36
CA GLU A 231 -53.23 -68.46 -61.80
C GLU A 231 -53.83 -69.87 -61.65
N GLU A 232 -54.52 -70.14 -60.55
CA GLU A 232 -55.24 -71.39 -60.31
C GLU A 232 -56.27 -71.63 -61.43
N GLN A 233 -57.10 -70.63 -61.75
CA GLN A 233 -58.09 -70.74 -62.83
C GLN A 233 -57.43 -70.98 -64.19
N VAL A 234 -56.31 -70.30 -64.49
CA VAL A 234 -55.57 -70.50 -65.73
C VAL A 234 -54.95 -71.90 -65.81
N ILE A 235 -54.44 -72.43 -64.70
CA ILE A 235 -53.88 -73.79 -64.66
C ILE A 235 -54.99 -74.83 -64.76
N LYS A 236 -56.08 -74.71 -64.00
CA LYS A 236 -57.25 -75.60 -64.07
C LYS A 236 -57.84 -75.65 -65.48
N THR A 237 -58.09 -74.49 -66.10
CA THR A 237 -58.59 -74.43 -67.49
C THR A 237 -57.62 -75.03 -68.51
N ARG A 238 -56.30 -74.91 -68.30
CA ARG A 238 -55.30 -75.58 -69.14
C ARG A 238 -55.30 -77.09 -68.95
N VAL A 239 -55.35 -77.58 -67.71
CA VAL A 239 -55.40 -79.01 -67.37
C VAL A 239 -56.67 -79.63 -67.97
N ASP A 240 -57.82 -79.00 -67.77
CA ASP A 240 -59.11 -79.43 -68.34
C ASP A 240 -59.06 -79.47 -69.86
N ARG A 241 -58.50 -78.43 -70.50
CA ARG A 241 -58.35 -78.40 -71.96
C ARG A 241 -57.40 -79.50 -72.46
N THR A 242 -56.28 -79.75 -71.80
CA THR A 242 -55.36 -80.83 -72.17
C THR A 242 -55.99 -82.20 -71.99
N PHE A 243 -56.76 -82.38 -70.92
CA PHE A 243 -57.51 -83.61 -70.66
C PHE A 243 -58.57 -83.84 -71.73
N LEU A 244 -59.41 -82.84 -72.02
CA LEU A 244 -60.43 -82.93 -73.07
C LEU A 244 -59.82 -83.17 -74.46
N ASN A 245 -58.69 -82.51 -74.77
CA ASN A 245 -57.96 -82.77 -76.01
C ASN A 245 -57.44 -84.21 -76.09
N TYR A 246 -56.86 -84.74 -75.01
CA TYR A 246 -56.37 -86.12 -74.94
C TYR A 246 -57.50 -87.14 -75.13
N VAL A 247 -58.64 -86.93 -74.44
CA VAL A 247 -59.84 -87.74 -74.58
C VAL A 247 -60.37 -87.69 -76.01
N ALA A 248 -60.42 -86.51 -76.62
CA ALA A 248 -60.89 -86.34 -78.00
C ALA A 248 -59.96 -87.03 -79.02
N THR A 249 -58.64 -86.92 -78.88
CA THR A 249 -57.68 -87.55 -79.81
C THR A 249 -57.63 -89.07 -79.72
N ASN A 250 -57.88 -89.65 -78.54
CA ASN A 250 -57.87 -91.10 -78.34
C ASN A 250 -59.22 -91.78 -78.63
N ALA A 251 -60.31 -91.00 -78.74
CA ALA A 251 -61.61 -91.51 -79.17
C ALA A 251 -61.63 -91.89 -80.66
N ASP A 252 -60.81 -91.23 -81.49
CA ASP A 252 -60.74 -91.44 -82.94
C ASP A 252 -59.77 -92.57 -83.37
N SER A 253 -58.89 -93.08 -82.48
CA SER A 253 -57.82 -94.02 -82.86
C SER A 253 -58.14 -95.52 -82.70
N GLY A 254 -59.33 -95.91 -82.22
CA GLY A 254 -59.84 -97.29 -82.27
C GLY A 254 -59.07 -98.38 -81.50
N GLU A 255 -57.86 -98.12 -81.01
CA GLU A 255 -57.07 -99.03 -80.19
C GLU A 255 -57.04 -98.53 -78.73
N MET A 256 -57.99 -98.99 -77.92
CA MET A 256 -57.82 -99.00 -76.46
C MET A 256 -58.14 -100.40 -75.93
N GLU A 257 -57.18 -101.31 -76.12
CA GLU A 257 -57.11 -102.53 -75.32
C GLU A 257 -56.46 -102.17 -73.98
N GLY A 258 -57.33 -101.83 -73.02
CA GLY A 258 -56.96 -101.29 -71.72
C GLY A 258 -57.70 -99.97 -71.49
N GLN A 259 -58.78 -100.00 -70.71
CA GLN A 259 -59.43 -98.77 -70.27
C GLN A 259 -58.36 -97.85 -69.65
N PRO A 260 -58.31 -96.56 -70.00
CA PRO A 260 -57.55 -95.62 -69.22
C PRO A 260 -58.32 -95.51 -67.92
N TYR A 261 -57.90 -96.28 -66.91
CA TYR A 261 -58.33 -96.07 -65.55
C TYR A 261 -57.72 -94.74 -65.14
N LEU A 262 -58.44 -93.66 -65.47
CA LEU A 262 -58.16 -92.36 -64.90
C LEU A 262 -58.71 -92.46 -63.48
N ASP A 263 -57.81 -92.58 -62.51
CA ASP A 263 -58.24 -92.52 -61.13
C ASP A 263 -58.77 -91.12 -60.87
N THR A 264 -60.09 -91.00 -60.81
CA THR A 264 -60.78 -89.74 -60.56
C THR A 264 -60.34 -89.13 -59.22
N GLN A 265 -59.85 -89.97 -58.30
CA GLN A 265 -59.30 -89.52 -57.04
C GLN A 265 -57.96 -88.81 -57.26
N GLU A 266 -57.01 -89.42 -57.98
CA GLU A 266 -55.72 -88.80 -58.31
C GLU A 266 -55.88 -87.50 -59.12
N PHE A 267 -56.87 -87.42 -60.02
CA PHE A 267 -57.15 -86.20 -60.78
C PHE A 267 -57.70 -85.07 -59.90
N ASN A 268 -58.57 -85.40 -58.94
CA ASN A 268 -59.09 -84.41 -57.98
C ASN A 268 -57.99 -83.96 -57.00
N GLU A 269 -57.12 -84.88 -56.55
CA GLU A 269 -55.95 -84.56 -55.74
C GLU A 269 -54.99 -83.62 -56.49
N LEU A 270 -54.79 -83.82 -57.80
CA LEU A 270 -54.01 -82.90 -58.63
C LEU A 270 -54.64 -81.51 -58.72
N LEU A 271 -55.97 -81.40 -58.81
CA LEU A 271 -56.67 -80.12 -58.85
C LEU A 271 -56.61 -79.35 -57.52
N GLU A 272 -56.52 -80.06 -56.39
CA GLU A 272 -56.25 -79.46 -55.06
C GLU A 272 -54.79 -79.00 -54.96
N GLU A 273 -53.83 -79.78 -55.47
CA GLU A 273 -52.42 -79.39 -55.49
C GLU A 273 -52.16 -78.16 -56.36
N VAL A 274 -52.92 -77.99 -57.46
CA VAL A 274 -52.86 -76.79 -58.33
C VAL A 274 -53.17 -75.51 -57.55
N GLU A 275 -54.11 -75.53 -56.61
CA GLU A 275 -54.44 -74.38 -55.76
C GLU A 275 -53.24 -74.00 -54.86
N VAL A 276 -52.62 -75.00 -54.23
CA VAL A 276 -51.45 -74.81 -53.37
C VAL A 276 -50.26 -74.26 -54.16
N VAL A 277 -50.01 -74.81 -55.35
CA VAL A 277 -48.89 -74.40 -56.22
C VAL A 277 -49.11 -73.00 -56.81
N ALA A 278 -50.34 -72.66 -57.21
CA ALA A 278 -50.69 -71.31 -57.68
C ALA A 278 -50.55 -70.27 -56.55
N SER A 279 -51.00 -70.60 -55.34
CA SER A 279 -50.81 -69.73 -54.17
C SER A 279 -49.34 -69.51 -53.84
N MET A 280 -48.53 -70.58 -53.87
CA MET A 280 -47.09 -70.50 -53.62
C MET A 280 -46.40 -69.63 -54.67
N ARG A 281 -46.69 -69.85 -55.96
CA ARG A 281 -46.12 -69.08 -57.07
C ARG A 281 -46.48 -67.60 -57.00
N ALA A 282 -47.73 -67.25 -56.68
CA ALA A 282 -48.15 -65.86 -56.56
C ALA A 282 -47.47 -65.16 -55.37
N LYS A 283 -47.33 -65.86 -54.23
CA LYS A 283 -46.65 -65.32 -53.03
C LYS A 283 -45.14 -65.19 -53.23
N GLU A 284 -44.48 -66.18 -53.83
CA GLU A 284 -43.04 -66.11 -54.14
C GLU A 284 -42.74 -65.12 -55.27
N GLY A 285 -43.63 -65.00 -56.26
CA GLY A 285 -43.46 -64.14 -57.42
C GLY A 285 -43.73 -62.66 -57.16
N LEU A 286 -44.69 -62.34 -56.30
CA LEU A 286 -45.11 -60.95 -56.04
C LEU A 286 -44.79 -60.49 -54.61
N LEU A 287 -45.25 -61.23 -53.60
CA LEU A 287 -45.15 -60.80 -52.20
C LEU A 287 -43.71 -60.83 -51.69
N GLN A 288 -42.95 -61.89 -51.97
CA GLN A 288 -41.57 -62.05 -51.52
C GLN A 288 -40.61 -60.97 -52.04
N PRO A 289 -40.61 -60.60 -53.34
CA PRO A 289 -39.76 -59.50 -53.82
C PRO A 289 -40.19 -58.14 -53.24
N ILE A 290 -41.49 -57.90 -53.01
CA ILE A 290 -41.97 -56.69 -52.33
C ILE A 290 -41.45 -56.63 -50.89
N LEU A 291 -41.53 -57.74 -50.14
CA LEU A 291 -40.98 -57.82 -48.78
C LEU A 291 -39.46 -57.66 -48.74
N GLN A 292 -38.72 -58.24 -49.70
CA GLN A 292 -37.27 -58.05 -49.80
C GLN A 292 -36.91 -56.60 -50.12
N HIS A 293 -37.65 -55.95 -51.01
CA HIS A 293 -37.47 -54.54 -51.31
C HIS A 293 -37.78 -53.65 -50.10
N LEU A 294 -38.90 -53.88 -49.41
CA LEU A 294 -39.27 -53.14 -48.21
C LEU A 294 -38.26 -53.33 -47.07
N THR A 295 -37.78 -54.55 -46.84
CA THR A 295 -36.79 -54.82 -45.79
C THR A 295 -35.43 -54.20 -46.10
N SER A 296 -35.00 -54.18 -47.37
CA SER A 296 -33.76 -53.52 -47.78
C SER A 296 -33.87 -51.99 -47.72
N ASP A 297 -35.00 -51.43 -48.17
CA ASP A 297 -35.29 -50.00 -48.08
C ASP A 297 -35.39 -49.54 -46.61
N ASN A 298 -36.05 -50.33 -45.76
CA ASN A 298 -36.13 -50.05 -44.32
C ASN A 298 -34.74 -50.12 -43.65
N LYS A 299 -33.88 -51.09 -44.01
CA LYS A 299 -32.49 -51.14 -43.52
C LYS A 299 -31.69 -49.91 -43.94
N LEU A 300 -31.85 -49.43 -45.17
CA LEU A 300 -31.21 -48.19 -45.66
C LEU A 300 -31.73 -46.95 -44.91
N LYS A 301 -33.04 -46.85 -44.70
CA LYS A 301 -33.67 -45.79 -43.91
C LYS A 301 -33.17 -45.79 -42.46
N ILE A 302 -33.17 -46.94 -41.79
CA ILE A 302 -32.65 -47.09 -40.42
C ILE A 302 -31.17 -46.72 -40.36
N GLY A 303 -30.35 -47.16 -41.33
CA GLY A 303 -28.92 -46.81 -41.39
C GLY A 303 -28.68 -45.31 -41.56
N THR A 304 -29.40 -44.67 -42.49
CA THR A 304 -29.29 -43.22 -42.72
C THR A 304 -29.84 -42.42 -41.53
N MET A 305 -30.93 -42.86 -40.92
CA MET A 305 -31.49 -42.29 -39.69
C MET A 305 -30.51 -42.40 -38.53
N ALA A 306 -29.91 -43.58 -38.30
CA ALA A 306 -28.90 -43.77 -37.26
C ALA A 306 -27.69 -42.85 -37.48
N GLN A 307 -27.25 -42.66 -38.72
CA GLN A 307 -26.15 -41.75 -39.04
C GLN A 307 -26.52 -40.29 -38.77
N ARG A 308 -27.73 -39.85 -39.13
CA ARG A 308 -28.22 -38.50 -38.83
C ARG A 308 -28.40 -38.28 -37.33
N CYS A 309 -28.96 -39.25 -36.59
CA CYS A 309 -29.06 -39.21 -35.14
C CYS A 309 -27.69 -39.14 -34.46
N ASN A 310 -26.69 -39.88 -34.95
CA ASN A 310 -25.33 -39.81 -34.44
C ASN A 310 -24.70 -38.42 -34.71
N TYR A 311 -24.96 -37.83 -35.88
CA TYR A 311 -24.55 -36.46 -36.17
C TYR A 311 -25.20 -35.44 -35.23
N ILE A 312 -26.52 -35.56 -34.98
CA ILE A 312 -27.24 -34.72 -34.01
C ILE A 312 -26.65 -34.88 -32.62
N LEU A 313 -26.41 -36.11 -32.16
CA LEU A 313 -25.83 -36.38 -30.85
C LEU A 313 -24.43 -35.73 -30.70
N LYS A 314 -23.55 -35.94 -31.68
CA LYS A 314 -22.19 -35.39 -31.65
C LYS A 314 -22.18 -33.86 -31.66
N THR A 315 -23.07 -33.25 -32.44
CA THR A 315 -23.19 -31.79 -32.49
C THR A 315 -23.74 -31.24 -31.18
N LEU A 316 -24.73 -31.89 -30.56
CA LEU A 316 -25.21 -31.50 -29.23
C LEU A 316 -24.15 -31.61 -28.14
N VAL A 317 -23.33 -32.67 -28.14
CA VAL A 317 -22.21 -32.82 -27.19
C VAL A 317 -21.19 -31.69 -27.36
N LEU A 318 -20.89 -31.30 -28.61
CA LEU A 318 -19.98 -30.18 -28.88
C LEU A 318 -20.57 -28.84 -28.41
N LEU A 319 -21.86 -28.62 -28.62
CA LEU A 319 -22.58 -27.43 -28.12
C LEU A 319 -22.61 -27.38 -26.59
N ASP A 320 -22.83 -28.51 -25.90
CA ASP A 320 -22.77 -28.59 -24.44
C ASP A 320 -21.37 -28.24 -23.90
N ALA A 321 -20.32 -28.77 -24.53
CA ALA A 321 -18.95 -28.44 -24.15
C ALA A 321 -18.64 -26.95 -24.32
N ARG A 322 -19.05 -26.34 -25.44
CA ARG A 322 -18.89 -24.88 -25.67
C ARG A 322 -19.71 -24.04 -24.69
N ASN A 323 -20.93 -24.46 -24.35
CA ASN A 323 -21.73 -23.77 -23.33
C ASN A 323 -21.05 -23.78 -21.96
N LYS A 324 -20.47 -24.91 -21.54
CA LYS A 324 -19.70 -24.99 -20.29
C LYS A 324 -18.49 -24.06 -20.28
N GLU A 325 -17.78 -23.97 -21.41
CA GLU A 325 -16.66 -23.03 -21.57
C GLU A 325 -17.14 -21.57 -21.48
N ALA A 326 -18.25 -21.23 -22.15
CA ALA A 326 -18.85 -19.90 -22.07
C ALA A 326 -19.31 -19.54 -20.65
N GLU A 327 -19.89 -20.48 -19.90
CA GLU A 327 -20.25 -20.29 -18.49
C GLU A 327 -19.03 -20.02 -17.61
N ALA A 328 -17.94 -20.75 -17.81
CA ALA A 328 -16.67 -20.51 -17.12
C ALA A 328 -16.10 -19.12 -17.44
N GLU A 329 -16.20 -18.67 -18.69
CA GLU A 329 -15.75 -17.33 -19.08
C GLU A 329 -16.63 -16.22 -18.48
N ILE A 330 -17.95 -16.39 -18.48
CA ILE A 330 -18.90 -15.44 -17.88
C ILE A 330 -18.69 -15.32 -16.36
N THR A 331 -18.48 -16.44 -15.67
CA THR A 331 -18.22 -16.43 -14.23
C THR A 331 -16.88 -15.75 -13.92
N ASN A 332 -15.83 -16.03 -14.69
CA ASN A 332 -14.54 -15.34 -14.57
C ASN A 332 -14.69 -13.83 -14.79
N ARG A 333 -15.47 -13.40 -15.80
CA ARG A 333 -15.80 -12.00 -16.03
C ARG A 333 -16.47 -11.34 -14.83
N ASN A 334 -17.52 -11.96 -14.31
CA ASN A 334 -18.29 -11.41 -13.19
C ASN A 334 -17.38 -11.25 -11.97
N ASN A 335 -16.49 -12.20 -11.72
CA ASN A 335 -15.49 -12.10 -10.66
C ASN A 335 -14.52 -10.95 -10.92
N MET A 336 -14.00 -10.80 -12.14
CA MET A 336 -13.07 -9.73 -12.50
C MET A 336 -13.72 -8.33 -12.39
N GLN A 337 -14.96 -8.17 -12.86
CA GLN A 337 -15.72 -6.94 -12.72
C GLN A 337 -16.01 -6.61 -11.25
N TYR A 338 -16.34 -7.63 -10.44
CA TYR A 338 -16.54 -7.47 -9.01
C TYR A 338 -15.25 -7.01 -8.30
N VAL A 339 -14.11 -7.65 -8.59
CA VAL A 339 -12.81 -7.28 -8.02
C VAL A 339 -12.41 -5.88 -8.43
N SER A 340 -12.51 -5.55 -9.73
CA SER A 340 -12.20 -4.22 -10.25
C SER A 340 -13.06 -3.14 -9.60
N GLY A 341 -14.39 -3.34 -9.53
CA GLY A 341 -15.30 -2.41 -8.89
C GLY A 341 -15.02 -2.24 -7.39
N ARG A 342 -14.62 -3.32 -6.70
CA ARG A 342 -14.28 -3.27 -5.28
C ARG A 342 -12.93 -2.61 -5.02
N MET A 343 -11.92 -2.83 -5.85
CA MET A 343 -10.65 -2.11 -5.79
C MET A 343 -10.84 -0.61 -5.99
N GLN A 344 -11.67 -0.22 -6.96
CA GLN A 344 -11.96 1.19 -7.21
C GLN A 344 -12.69 1.84 -6.02
N MET A 345 -13.68 1.16 -5.44
CA MET A 345 -14.35 1.64 -4.23
C MET A 345 -13.38 1.80 -3.05
N LEU A 346 -12.48 0.82 -2.82
CA LEU A 346 -11.50 0.88 -1.74
C LEU A 346 -10.51 2.04 -1.94
N PHE A 347 -10.09 2.29 -3.18
CA PHE A 347 -9.22 3.39 -3.53
C PHE A 347 -9.90 4.75 -3.29
N ASP A 348 -11.14 4.91 -3.74
CA ASP A 348 -11.92 6.14 -3.49
C ASP A 348 -12.11 6.39 -1.99
N LEU A 349 -12.36 5.34 -1.21
CA LEU A 349 -12.46 5.42 0.25
C LEU A 349 -11.13 5.85 0.87
N SER A 350 -10.03 5.23 0.45
CA SER A 350 -8.69 5.54 0.96
C SER A 350 -8.27 6.98 0.63
N LEU A 351 -8.55 7.46 -0.59
CA LEU A 351 -8.30 8.85 -0.98
C LEU A 351 -9.11 9.83 -0.13
N ARG A 352 -10.37 9.51 0.15
CA ARG A 352 -11.23 10.32 0.99
C ARG A 352 -10.74 10.38 2.43
N ASP A 353 -10.40 9.23 3.02
CA ASP A 353 -9.85 9.14 4.37
C ASP A 353 -8.53 9.92 4.48
N PHE A 354 -7.66 9.84 3.46
CA PHE A 354 -6.43 10.62 3.40
C PHE A 354 -6.70 12.13 3.34
N HIS A 355 -7.66 12.55 2.50
CA HIS A 355 -8.04 13.95 2.39
C HIS A 355 -8.62 14.50 3.70
N ASP A 356 -9.49 13.74 4.35
CA ASP A 356 -10.09 14.10 5.64
C ASP A 356 -9.03 14.17 6.74
N ALA A 357 -8.07 13.23 6.77
CA ALA A 357 -6.92 13.27 7.68
C ALA A 357 -6.09 14.54 7.46
N MET A 358 -5.73 14.87 6.21
CA MET A 358 -4.99 16.09 5.86
C MET A 358 -5.75 17.38 6.24
N GLN A 359 -7.06 17.42 6.01
CA GLN A 359 -7.88 18.56 6.43
C GLN A 359 -7.95 18.67 7.96
N SER A 360 -8.03 17.55 8.68
CA SER A 360 -8.08 17.55 10.14
C SER A 360 -6.79 18.12 10.75
N VAL A 361 -5.63 17.76 10.19
CA VAL A 361 -4.32 18.30 10.58
C VAL A 361 -4.24 19.80 10.30
N ASN A 362 -4.71 20.25 9.14
CA ASN A 362 -4.75 21.68 8.84
C ASN A 362 -5.69 22.46 9.77
N ARG A 363 -6.82 21.87 10.17
CA ARG A 363 -7.76 22.49 11.15
C ARG A 363 -7.19 22.52 12.55
N THR A 364 -6.46 21.50 13.00
CA THR A 364 -5.79 21.51 14.32
C THR A 364 -4.66 22.52 14.36
N LEU A 365 -3.86 22.62 13.29
CA LEU A 365 -2.85 23.68 13.12
C LEU A 365 -3.50 25.07 13.18
N ALA A 366 -4.54 25.31 12.40
CA ALA A 366 -5.26 26.60 12.39
C ALA A 366 -5.89 26.95 13.74
N LYS A 367 -6.48 25.99 14.45
CA LYS A 367 -7.05 26.22 15.79
C LYS A 367 -5.99 26.48 16.85
N SER A 368 -4.81 25.85 16.76
CA SER A 368 -3.69 26.10 17.68
C SER A 368 -3.04 27.47 17.47
N ALA A 369 -3.16 28.06 16.27
CA ALA A 369 -2.65 29.40 15.97
C ALA A 369 -3.52 30.53 16.59
N VAL A 370 -4.81 30.27 16.83
CA VAL A 370 -5.76 31.26 17.39
C VAL A 370 -5.74 31.31 18.93
N GLY A 371 -5.11 30.34 19.60
CA GLY A 371 -4.90 30.32 21.05
C GLY A 371 -3.61 31.04 21.48
N THR A 372 -3.45 32.32 21.14
CA THR A 372 -2.37 33.16 21.68
C THR A 372 -2.82 33.77 23.01
N SER A 373 -2.77 32.99 24.10
CA SER A 373 -2.76 33.57 25.45
C SER A 373 -1.35 34.09 25.78
N GLN A 374 -1.29 35.27 26.38
CA GLN A 374 -0.08 36.00 26.76
C GLN A 374 0.95 35.13 27.50
N PRO A 375 2.26 35.39 27.32
CA PRO A 375 3.30 34.66 28.04
C PRO A 375 3.20 34.95 29.55
N PRO A 376 3.30 33.94 30.43
CA PRO A 376 3.42 34.16 31.85
C PRO A 376 4.75 34.87 32.17
N VAL A 377 4.67 35.91 33.00
CA VAL A 377 5.83 36.66 33.48
C VAL A 377 6.50 35.85 34.59
N GLY A 378 7.54 35.07 34.24
CA GLY A 378 8.37 34.30 35.17
C GLY A 378 9.31 33.37 34.42
N ASP A 379 10.40 32.91 35.05
CA ASP A 379 11.63 32.31 34.48
C ASP A 379 11.51 31.07 33.56
N ASP A 380 10.32 30.69 33.11
CA ASP A 380 10.08 29.56 32.20
C ASP A 380 10.09 29.96 30.70
N LYS A 381 11.00 30.86 30.31
CA LYS A 381 11.15 31.26 28.89
C LYS A 381 11.62 30.11 27.99
N MET A 382 12.35 29.14 28.56
CA MET A 382 12.81 27.95 27.84
C MET A 382 11.67 26.97 27.54
N SER A 383 10.77 26.72 28.51
CA SER A 383 9.65 25.79 28.29
C SER A 383 8.61 26.40 27.32
N PHE A 384 8.40 27.71 27.37
CA PHE A 384 7.54 28.41 26.42
C PHE A 384 8.11 28.41 25.00
N ALA A 385 9.42 28.66 24.84
CA ALA A 385 10.08 28.62 23.55
C ALA A 385 10.10 27.20 22.96
N GLU A 386 10.31 26.18 23.79
CA GLU A 386 10.26 24.78 23.41
C GLU A 386 8.84 24.36 23.02
N ALA A 387 7.81 24.72 23.80
CA ALA A 387 6.41 24.46 23.47
C ALA A 387 5.95 25.18 22.19
N ASN A 388 6.48 26.36 21.90
CA ASN A 388 6.20 27.07 20.64
C ASN A 388 6.90 26.40 19.45
N LEU A 389 8.08 25.80 19.66
CA LEU A 389 8.84 25.07 18.64
C LEU A 389 8.14 23.76 18.24
N TRP A 390 7.65 23.00 19.22
CA TRP A 390 6.81 21.82 18.97
C TRP A 390 5.53 22.19 18.21
N ARG A 391 4.92 23.33 18.55
CA ARG A 391 3.72 23.87 17.87
C ARG A 391 3.96 24.28 16.41
N VAL A 392 5.11 24.88 16.09
CA VAL A 392 5.51 25.22 14.71
C VAL A 392 5.80 23.98 13.86
N LEU A 393 6.21 22.88 14.49
CA LEU A 393 6.49 21.59 13.85
C LEU A 393 5.26 20.67 13.73
N GLY A 394 4.06 21.13 14.13
CA GLY A 394 2.82 20.36 14.05
C GLY A 394 2.71 19.22 15.06
N ILE A 395 3.62 19.15 16.04
CA ILE A 395 3.60 18.19 17.13
C ILE A 395 3.06 18.92 18.36
N THR A 396 1.81 18.67 18.74
CA THR A 396 1.25 19.28 19.95
C THR A 396 2.05 18.84 21.17
N SER A 397 2.75 19.78 21.81
CA SER A 397 3.19 19.66 23.20
C SER A 397 1.93 19.48 24.07
N LEU A 398 1.62 18.21 24.35
CA LEU A 398 0.70 17.83 25.40
C LEU A 398 1.38 18.08 26.74
N GLY A 399 0.64 18.73 27.64
CA GLY A 399 1.07 18.93 29.02
C GLY A 399 1.50 17.61 29.66
N SER A 400 2.44 17.72 30.59
CA SER A 400 2.86 16.67 31.51
C SER A 400 1.67 15.85 32.03
N GLY A 401 1.40 14.70 31.42
CA GLY A 401 0.43 13.70 31.87
C GLY A 401 -0.43 13.11 30.74
N GLY A 402 -0.03 11.95 30.21
CA GLY A 402 -0.86 11.13 29.32
C GLY A 402 -0.49 11.27 27.84
N GLY A 403 0.59 10.60 27.45
CA GLY A 403 1.27 10.85 26.18
C GLY A 403 0.78 10.01 24.99
N VAL A 404 0.87 10.66 23.83
CA VAL A 404 0.97 10.17 22.43
C VAL A 404 1.75 8.86 22.25
N ALA A 405 2.61 8.50 23.21
CA ALA A 405 3.27 7.20 23.30
C ALA A 405 2.29 6.01 23.48
N SER A 406 1.03 6.22 23.85
CA SER A 406 0.00 5.16 23.84
C SER A 406 -0.88 5.17 22.58
N GLU A 407 -1.02 6.32 21.92
CA GLU A 407 -1.82 6.46 20.70
C GLU A 407 -1.06 6.03 19.44
N ILE A 408 0.24 6.31 19.33
CA ILE A 408 1.05 5.88 18.17
C ILE A 408 1.14 4.34 18.09
N PRO A 409 1.43 3.59 19.18
CA PRO A 409 1.38 2.13 19.12
C PRO A 409 -0.02 1.60 18.87
N ALA A 410 -1.07 2.31 19.31
CA ALA A 410 -2.44 1.93 19.02
C ALA A 410 -2.82 2.16 17.55
N THR A 411 -2.36 3.24 16.92
CA THR A 411 -2.58 3.50 15.49
C THR A 411 -1.70 2.62 14.60
N VAL A 412 -0.45 2.38 14.99
CA VAL A 412 0.45 1.42 14.33
C VAL A 412 -0.12 0.01 14.45
N GLY A 413 -0.60 -0.39 15.63
CA GLY A 413 -1.29 -1.66 15.83
C GLY A 413 -2.55 -1.79 14.97
N LYS A 414 -3.35 -0.72 14.81
CA LYS A 414 -4.52 -0.71 13.92
C LYS A 414 -4.15 -0.83 12.45
N LEU A 415 -3.06 -0.20 12.01
CA LEU A 415 -2.55 -0.32 10.63
C LEU A 415 -1.95 -1.71 10.37
N GLN A 416 -1.21 -2.26 11.34
CA GLN A 416 -0.68 -3.63 11.29
C GLN A 416 -1.81 -4.66 11.18
N ILE A 417 -2.87 -4.50 11.98
CA ILE A 417 -4.06 -5.37 11.92
C ILE A 417 -4.73 -5.27 10.55
N LYS A 418 -4.83 -4.07 9.96
CA LYS A 418 -5.37 -3.90 8.60
C LYS A 418 -4.45 -4.55 7.55
N GLU A 419 -3.14 -4.38 7.66
CA GLU A 419 -2.14 -4.97 6.77
C GLU A 419 -2.17 -6.50 6.82
N ASP A 420 -2.26 -7.09 8.01
CA ASP A 420 -2.40 -8.54 8.21
C ASP A 420 -3.73 -9.06 7.64
N LEU A 421 -4.81 -8.29 7.76
CA LEU A 421 -6.11 -8.62 7.18
C LEU A 421 -6.07 -8.55 5.65
N TYR A 422 -5.36 -7.57 5.07
CA TYR A 422 -5.11 -7.50 3.62
C TYR A 422 -4.24 -8.67 3.13
N LYS A 423 -3.19 -9.04 3.88
CA LYS A 423 -2.34 -10.20 3.55
C LYS A 423 -3.12 -11.51 3.63
N GLN A 424 -3.99 -11.67 4.64
CA GLN A 424 -4.88 -12.84 4.73
C GLN A 424 -5.91 -12.87 3.60
N LEU A 425 -6.52 -11.73 3.25
CA LEU A 425 -7.47 -11.65 2.14
C LEU A 425 -6.79 -11.97 0.81
N TRP A 426 -5.59 -11.44 0.60
CA TRP A 426 -4.78 -11.70 -0.60
C TRP A 426 -4.31 -13.16 -0.64
N GLY A 427 -3.88 -13.72 0.48
CA GLY A 427 -3.49 -15.13 0.60
C GLY A 427 -4.67 -16.08 0.35
N ALA A 428 -5.86 -15.77 0.88
CA ALA A 428 -7.08 -16.51 0.60
C ALA A 428 -7.46 -16.43 -0.89
N HIS A 429 -7.31 -15.27 -1.52
CA HIS A 429 -7.56 -15.08 -2.94
C HIS A 429 -6.55 -15.82 -3.83
N LEU A 430 -5.27 -15.82 -3.46
CA LEU A 430 -4.22 -16.55 -4.15
C LEU A 430 -4.44 -18.07 -4.03
N LYS A 431 -4.84 -18.54 -2.85
CA LYS A 431 -5.24 -19.92 -2.60
C LYS A 431 -6.48 -20.29 -3.43
N HIS A 432 -7.45 -19.40 -3.58
CA HIS A 432 -8.64 -19.61 -4.42
C HIS A 432 -8.31 -19.70 -5.92
N ILE A 433 -7.31 -18.94 -6.39
CA ILE A 433 -6.79 -19.01 -7.76
C ILE A 433 -6.00 -20.31 -7.96
N GLN A 434 -5.17 -20.71 -7.00
CA GLN A 434 -4.39 -21.96 -7.06
C GLN A 434 -5.28 -23.20 -6.95
N GLU A 435 -6.28 -23.21 -6.06
CA GLU A 435 -7.24 -24.31 -5.92
C GLU A 435 -8.23 -24.34 -7.08
N GLY A 436 -8.64 -23.19 -7.63
CA GLY A 436 -9.40 -23.11 -8.88
C GLY A 436 -8.62 -23.63 -10.08
N GLY A 437 -7.34 -23.26 -10.20
CA GLY A 437 -6.44 -23.78 -11.23
C GLY A 437 -6.13 -25.27 -11.05
N SER A 438 -5.97 -25.73 -9.82
CA SER A 438 -5.74 -27.15 -9.49
C SER A 438 -6.99 -28.00 -9.76
N ALA A 439 -8.19 -27.50 -9.44
CA ALA A 439 -9.45 -28.15 -9.78
C ALA A 439 -9.67 -28.26 -11.29
N VAL A 440 -9.32 -27.21 -12.05
CA VAL A 440 -9.35 -27.22 -13.53
C VAL A 440 -8.31 -28.21 -14.10
N SER A 441 -7.09 -28.25 -13.57
CA SER A 441 -6.04 -29.20 -13.99
C SER A 441 -6.32 -30.66 -13.57
N GLY A 442 -7.07 -30.87 -12.49
CA GLY A 442 -7.56 -32.19 -12.07
C GLY A 442 -8.72 -32.69 -12.93
N LEU A 443 -9.55 -31.79 -13.45
CA LEU A 443 -10.58 -32.08 -14.46
C LEU A 443 -9.94 -32.41 -15.82
N GLU A 444 -8.86 -31.74 -16.20
CA GLU A 444 -8.13 -32.01 -17.44
C GLU A 444 -7.48 -33.41 -17.46
N ASN A 445 -7.06 -33.92 -16.30
CA ASN A 445 -6.48 -35.27 -16.15
C ASN A 445 -7.51 -36.41 -15.98
N THR A 446 -8.81 -36.12 -15.84
CA THR A 446 -9.86 -37.13 -15.61
C THR A 446 -10.80 -37.35 -16.81
N ILE A 447 -10.65 -36.57 -17.89
CA ILE A 447 -11.36 -36.76 -19.16
C ILE A 447 -10.93 -38.06 -19.91
N GLY A 448 -10.02 -38.85 -19.32
CA GLY A 448 -9.58 -40.14 -19.85
C GLY A 448 -10.08 -41.42 -19.15
N GLY A 449 -10.92 -41.37 -18.11
CA GLY A 449 -11.24 -42.57 -17.30
C GLY A 449 -12.70 -42.73 -16.87
N ASP A 450 -13.37 -43.72 -17.46
CA ASP A 450 -14.58 -44.44 -17.01
C ASP A 450 -15.49 -43.78 -15.94
N GLY A 451 -16.40 -42.91 -16.40
CA GLY A 451 -17.87 -43.07 -16.32
C GLY A 451 -18.63 -43.29 -15.00
N ARG A 452 -18.02 -43.53 -13.84
CA ARG A 452 -18.77 -43.76 -12.58
C ARG A 452 -18.07 -43.14 -11.38
N GLY A 453 -18.34 -41.85 -11.13
CA GLY A 453 -17.91 -41.19 -9.88
C GLY A 453 -18.08 -39.67 -9.78
N GLY A 454 -18.53 -38.98 -10.83
CA GLY A 454 -18.44 -37.51 -10.91
C GLY A 454 -19.28 -36.70 -9.91
N ASN A 455 -20.44 -37.20 -9.46
CA ASN A 455 -21.34 -36.38 -8.62
C ASN A 455 -20.83 -36.12 -7.20
N SER A 456 -20.15 -37.08 -6.55
CA SER A 456 -19.71 -36.89 -5.16
C SER A 456 -18.57 -35.86 -5.05
N MET A 457 -17.76 -35.72 -6.10
CA MET A 457 -16.62 -34.81 -6.11
C MET A 457 -17.07 -33.37 -6.36
N LEU A 458 -18.11 -33.18 -7.18
CA LEU A 458 -18.74 -31.88 -7.44
C LEU A 458 -19.47 -31.36 -6.19
N ASP A 459 -20.19 -32.23 -5.47
CA ASP A 459 -20.79 -31.91 -4.17
C ASP A 459 -19.73 -31.55 -3.12
N THR A 460 -18.56 -32.20 -3.17
CA THR A 460 -17.43 -31.91 -2.27
C THR A 460 -16.78 -30.56 -2.58
N VAL A 461 -16.66 -30.20 -3.86
CA VAL A 461 -16.14 -28.90 -4.31
C VAL A 461 -17.15 -27.79 -4.00
N GLU A 462 -18.44 -28.00 -4.24
CA GLU A 462 -19.50 -27.05 -3.91
C GLU A 462 -19.60 -26.83 -2.39
N GLY A 463 -19.46 -27.89 -1.58
CA GLY A 463 -19.39 -27.79 -0.12
C GLY A 463 -18.20 -26.98 0.37
N LYS A 464 -17.03 -27.14 -0.24
CA LYS A 464 -15.82 -26.35 0.07
C LYS A 464 -15.97 -24.89 -0.35
N ILE A 465 -16.53 -24.62 -1.53
CA ILE A 465 -16.79 -23.25 -2.02
C ILE A 465 -17.81 -22.54 -1.13
N LYS A 466 -18.88 -23.22 -0.69
CA LYS A 466 -19.86 -22.66 0.26
C LYS A 466 -19.25 -22.39 1.63
N GLY A 467 -18.39 -23.29 2.14
CA GLY A 467 -17.66 -23.09 3.39
C GLY A 467 -16.73 -21.87 3.36
N ILE A 468 -15.97 -21.73 2.28
CA ILE A 468 -15.03 -20.61 2.09
C ILE A 468 -15.80 -19.30 1.87
N SER A 469 -16.88 -19.30 1.09
CA SER A 469 -17.74 -18.12 0.90
C SER A 469 -18.40 -17.68 2.21
N ALA A 470 -18.79 -18.62 3.07
CA ALA A 470 -19.29 -18.33 4.41
C ALA A 470 -18.19 -17.74 5.33
N GLU A 471 -16.95 -18.24 5.27
CA GLU A 471 -15.80 -17.66 6.00
C GLU A 471 -15.48 -16.26 5.51
N VAL A 472 -15.44 -16.03 4.20
CA VAL A 472 -15.21 -14.70 3.60
C VAL A 472 -16.34 -13.74 3.94
N GLY A 473 -17.59 -14.21 3.95
CA GLY A 473 -18.76 -13.44 4.38
C GLY A 473 -18.72 -13.08 5.87
N GLN A 474 -18.26 -14.00 6.74
CA GLN A 474 -18.05 -13.72 8.16
C GLN A 474 -16.91 -12.71 8.36
N LEU A 475 -15.78 -12.86 7.67
CA LEU A 475 -14.67 -11.90 7.71
C LEU A 475 -15.07 -10.50 7.21
N ALA A 476 -15.91 -10.43 6.16
CA ALA A 476 -16.44 -9.17 5.64
C ALA A 476 -17.43 -8.50 6.61
N ASN A 477 -18.29 -9.27 7.28
CA ASN A 477 -19.18 -8.74 8.32
C ASN A 477 -18.40 -8.31 9.57
N LEU A 478 -17.30 -8.98 9.90
CA LEU A 478 -16.42 -8.67 11.03
C LEU A 478 -15.54 -7.43 10.77
N SER A 479 -15.18 -7.14 9.52
CA SER A 479 -14.55 -5.87 9.11
C SER A 479 -15.40 -4.66 9.51
N ASN A 480 -16.73 -4.79 9.46
CA ASN A 480 -17.70 -3.74 9.74
C ASN A 480 -18.15 -3.66 11.22
N ALA A 481 -17.71 -4.57 12.09
CA ALA A 481 -18.08 -4.61 13.51
C ALA A 481 -17.20 -3.68 14.39
N PRO A 482 -17.71 -3.18 15.54
CA PRO A 482 -16.94 -2.34 16.46
C PRO A 482 -15.72 -3.07 17.06
N ASP A 483 -14.64 -2.31 17.30
CA ASP A 483 -13.27 -2.82 17.56
C ASP A 483 -13.12 -3.81 18.73
N THR A 484 -14.03 -3.81 19.69
CA THR A 484 -14.03 -4.76 20.83
C THR A 484 -14.38 -6.19 20.40
N SER A 485 -15.18 -6.36 19.34
CA SER A 485 -15.54 -7.67 18.78
C SER A 485 -14.40 -8.27 17.95
N LYS A 486 -13.54 -7.44 17.34
CA LYS A 486 -12.38 -7.87 16.54
C LYS A 486 -11.29 -8.50 17.42
N LEU A 487 -11.02 -7.93 18.60
CA LEU A 487 -10.06 -8.45 19.57
C LEU A 487 -10.48 -9.79 20.20
N ALA A 488 -11.77 -9.97 20.49
CA ALA A 488 -12.30 -11.22 21.05
C ALA A 488 -12.19 -12.41 20.08
N VAL A 489 -12.27 -12.15 18.77
CA VAL A 489 -12.18 -13.18 17.74
C VAL A 489 -10.72 -13.53 17.41
N ILE A 490 -9.80 -12.55 17.40
CA ILE A 490 -8.37 -12.84 17.23
C ILE A 490 -7.84 -13.73 18.37
N ASN A 491 -8.31 -13.50 19.61
CA ASN A 491 -7.96 -14.39 20.72
C ASN A 491 -8.56 -15.80 20.55
N ASN A 492 -9.82 -15.92 20.09
CA ASN A 492 -10.42 -17.22 19.80
C ASN A 492 -9.77 -17.95 18.61
N LEU A 493 -9.26 -17.23 17.60
CA LEU A 493 -8.55 -17.80 16.46
C LEU A 493 -7.12 -18.21 16.82
N LYS A 494 -6.41 -17.41 17.63
CA LYS A 494 -5.14 -17.81 18.24
C LYS A 494 -5.28 -19.04 19.13
N ASP A 495 -6.36 -19.13 19.90
CA ASP A 495 -6.66 -20.30 20.71
C ASP A 495 -7.00 -21.53 19.84
N LYS A 496 -7.67 -21.35 18.69
CA LYS A 496 -7.89 -22.44 17.72
C LYS A 496 -6.62 -22.88 17.00
N GLU A 497 -5.73 -21.97 16.63
CA GLU A 497 -4.43 -22.31 16.02
C GLU A 497 -3.48 -22.98 17.03
N MET A 498 -3.51 -22.58 18.31
CA MET A 498 -2.70 -23.21 19.36
C MET A 498 -3.23 -24.57 19.83
N TYR A 499 -4.54 -24.84 19.73
CA TYR A 499 -5.14 -26.07 20.25
C TYR A 499 -5.74 -27.03 19.21
N GLY A 500 -5.61 -26.74 17.91
CA GLY A 500 -5.85 -27.69 16.81
C GLY A 500 -7.06 -28.61 17.02
N ARG A 501 -8.28 -28.06 16.93
CA ARG A 501 -9.51 -28.84 16.78
C ARG A 501 -10.29 -28.40 15.55
#